data_AF-A0A6I3WKF0-F1
#
_entry.id   AF-A0A6I3WKF0-F1
#
_cell.length_a   1.000
_cell.length_b   1.000
_cell.length_c   1.000
_cell.angle_alpha   90.00
_cell.angle_beta   90.00
_cell.angle_gamma   90.00
#
_symmetry.space_group_name_H-M   'P 1'
#
loop_
_entity.id
_entity.type
_entity.pdbx_description
1 polymer ?
#
loop_
_entity_poly.entity_id
_entity_poly.type
_entity_poly.pdbx_seq_one_letter_code
_entity_poly.pdbx_strand_id
1 'polypeptide(L)'
;DSFRPLALLEGFGPDNVKPFHYQLDHLGTPQELTNPDGEIVWSAHYRAYGQIARLDVNTVSNPLRFQGQYFDPESGLHYNRHRYYNPDNGRYLTPDPVKLAGGLNGYQYVPNPTGWVDPLGLNTCPGKDGCKPAAGAENPLTTTTVDEGQPKAPTSDNVKWTAHGYKHNPSKKMPWNEIIITTKSGPAKYKPGLDIEKLERDAYKNGAVVTNGKPWKVMEYPESIGASEGKSSRWIRIELSAKTIHGHPISEQEFRRLTK
;
A
#
# COMPACT_ATOMS: atom_id res chain seq x y z
N ASP A 1 3.18 -9.49 7.73
CA ASP A 1 4.26 -9.22 8.69
C ASP A 1 3.90 -8.07 9.62
N SER A 2 4.07 -8.28 10.91
CA SER A 2 3.66 -7.39 12.00
C SER A 2 4.91 -6.82 12.68
N PHE A 3 4.95 -5.53 13.01
CA PHE A 3 6.08 -4.88 13.71
C PHE A 3 5.94 -4.99 15.24
N ARG A 4 5.21 -6.01 15.71
CA ARG A 4 5.01 -6.30 17.12
C ARG A 4 6.15 -7.20 17.62
N PRO A 5 7.01 -6.74 18.54
CA PRO A 5 8.11 -7.55 19.02
C PRO A 5 7.58 -8.68 19.92
N LEU A 6 8.09 -9.89 19.72
CA LEU A 6 7.69 -11.06 20.52
C LEU A 6 8.68 -11.31 21.65
N ALA A 7 9.97 -11.37 21.30
CA ALA A 7 11.04 -11.66 22.25
C ALA A 7 12.30 -10.85 21.97
N LEU A 8 13.06 -10.57 23.02
CA LEU A 8 14.45 -10.11 22.98
C LEU A 8 15.35 -11.32 23.27
N LEU A 9 16.32 -11.58 22.40
CA LEU A 9 17.31 -12.64 22.63
C LEU A 9 18.61 -11.99 23.10
N GLU A 10 19.05 -12.34 24.30
CA GLU A 10 20.32 -11.87 24.87
C GLU A 10 21.33 -13.03 24.92
N GLY A 11 22.57 -12.78 24.53
CA GLY A 11 23.64 -13.77 24.48
C GLY A 11 24.04 -14.18 23.05
N PHE A 12 25.02 -15.08 22.94
CA PHE A 12 25.59 -15.52 21.67
C PHE A 12 25.59 -17.04 21.54
N GLY A 13 25.13 -17.54 20.39
CA GLY A 13 25.08 -18.97 20.09
C GLY A 13 23.84 -19.68 20.66
N PRO A 14 23.59 -20.93 20.24
CA PRO A 14 22.36 -21.67 20.58
C PRO A 14 22.25 -22.03 22.07
N ASP A 15 23.37 -22.20 22.78
CA ASP A 15 23.37 -22.70 24.17
C ASP A 15 23.35 -21.58 25.22
N ASN A 16 23.80 -20.38 24.86
CA ASN A 16 23.92 -19.24 25.79
C ASN A 16 22.90 -18.13 25.52
N VAL A 17 21.96 -18.34 24.58
CA VAL A 17 20.90 -17.38 24.30
C VAL A 17 19.77 -17.51 25.31
N LYS A 18 19.36 -16.39 25.91
CA LYS A 18 18.23 -16.32 26.83
C LYS A 18 17.09 -15.50 26.21
N PRO A 19 15.88 -16.04 26.14
CA PRO A 19 14.72 -15.32 25.62
C PRO A 19 14.05 -14.49 26.72
N PHE A 20 13.85 -13.21 26.44
CA PHE A 20 13.00 -12.30 27.21
C PHE A 20 11.73 -12.05 26.41
N HIS A 21 10.57 -11.99 27.07
CA HIS A 21 9.26 -11.96 26.41
C HIS A 21 8.60 -10.60 26.58
N TYR A 22 8.17 -10.00 25.47
CA TYR A 22 7.48 -8.71 25.49
C TYR A 22 5.99 -8.88 25.80
N GLN A 23 5.47 -8.03 26.70
CA GLN A 23 4.04 -7.82 26.87
C GLN A 23 3.66 -6.50 26.21
N LEU A 24 2.70 -6.58 25.28
CA LEU A 24 2.32 -5.46 24.43
C LEU A 24 0.91 -4.96 24.74
N ASP A 25 0.65 -3.69 24.44
CA ASP A 25 -0.72 -3.17 24.37
C ASP A 25 -1.44 -3.63 23.08
N HIS A 26 -2.69 -3.18 22.90
CA HIS A 26 -3.49 -3.49 21.70
C HIS A 26 -2.90 -2.92 20.40
N LEU A 27 -2.03 -1.90 20.48
CA LEU A 27 -1.29 -1.34 19.35
C LEU A 27 0.00 -2.10 19.07
N GLY A 28 0.44 -2.98 19.96
CA GLY A 28 1.73 -3.65 19.84
C GLY A 28 2.90 -2.89 20.47
N THR A 29 2.63 -1.89 21.29
CA THR A 29 3.64 -1.12 22.03
C THR A 29 4.10 -1.92 23.24
N PRO A 30 5.42 -2.13 23.42
CA PRO A 30 5.96 -2.78 24.62
C PRO A 30 5.56 -2.04 25.90
N GLN A 31 4.80 -2.70 26.77
CA GLN A 31 4.49 -2.24 28.13
C GLN A 31 5.44 -2.86 29.15
N GLU A 32 5.78 -4.15 28.98
CA GLU A 32 6.64 -4.89 29.91
C GLU A 32 7.56 -5.86 29.15
N LEU A 33 8.67 -6.24 29.79
CA LEU A 33 9.60 -7.28 29.34
C LEU A 33 9.90 -8.20 30.52
N THR A 34 9.73 -9.50 30.31
CA THR A 34 9.91 -10.52 31.34
C THR A 34 11.10 -11.42 31.01
N ASN A 35 11.92 -11.77 32.00
CA ASN A 35 13.01 -12.73 31.84
C ASN A 35 12.49 -14.19 31.83
N PRO A 36 13.34 -15.20 31.55
CA PRO A 36 12.93 -16.61 31.58
C PRO A 36 12.35 -17.08 32.91
N ASP A 37 12.71 -16.44 34.02
CA ASP A 37 12.27 -16.78 35.38
C ASP A 37 10.91 -16.14 35.74
N GLY A 38 10.33 -15.32 34.84
CA GLY A 38 9.04 -14.68 35.05
C GLY A 38 9.12 -13.31 35.73
N GLU A 39 10.32 -12.77 35.96
CA GLU A 39 10.51 -11.46 36.58
C GLU A 39 10.42 -10.34 35.53
N ILE A 40 9.73 -9.25 35.89
CA ILE A 40 9.68 -8.04 35.07
C ILE A 40 11.05 -7.34 35.16
N VAL A 41 11.74 -7.23 34.02
CA VAL A 41 13.05 -6.58 33.91
C VAL A 41 13.00 -5.22 33.22
N TRP A 42 11.86 -4.88 32.60
CA TRP A 42 11.57 -3.56 32.07
C TRP A 42 10.05 -3.34 32.06
N SER A 43 9.58 -2.15 32.44
CA SER A 43 8.16 -1.79 32.41
C SER A 43 7.96 -0.27 32.31
N ALA A 44 7.08 0.17 31.42
CA ALA A 44 6.80 1.59 31.18
C ALA A 44 5.32 1.86 30.91
N HIS A 45 4.84 3.02 31.38
CA HIS A 45 3.55 3.58 31.03
C HIS A 45 3.72 4.74 30.04
N TYR A 46 2.82 4.81 29.06
CA TYR A 46 2.90 5.79 27.99
C TYR A 46 1.77 6.81 28.04
N ARG A 47 2.05 8.01 27.55
CA ARG A 47 1.03 8.96 27.11
C ARG A 47 0.45 8.53 25.76
N ALA A 48 -0.67 9.12 25.38
CA ALA A 48 -1.38 8.79 24.13
C ALA A 48 -0.52 8.88 22.86
N TYR A 49 0.53 9.72 22.86
CA TYR A 49 1.44 9.92 21.73
C TYR A 49 2.79 9.19 21.88
N GLY A 50 2.87 8.20 22.77
CA GLY A 50 4.03 7.30 22.85
C GLY A 50 5.21 7.84 23.65
N GLN A 51 5.07 9.00 24.29
CA GLN A 51 6.01 9.46 25.31
C GLN A 51 5.90 8.57 26.54
N ILE A 52 7.03 8.09 27.09
CA ILE A 52 7.04 7.40 28.37
C ILE A 52 6.67 8.42 29.46
N ALA A 53 5.54 8.20 30.12
CA ALA A 53 5.08 8.99 31.25
C ALA A 53 5.76 8.57 32.56
N ARG A 54 6.00 7.26 32.70
CA ARG A 54 6.60 6.64 33.88
C ARG A 54 7.34 5.37 33.46
N LEU A 55 8.54 5.18 34.02
CA LEU A 55 9.35 3.99 33.83
C LEU A 55 9.49 3.31 35.20
N ASP A 56 8.84 2.16 35.36
CA ASP A 56 8.75 1.47 36.66
C ASP A 56 9.92 0.52 36.90
N VAL A 57 10.35 -0.16 35.84
CA VAL A 57 11.49 -1.07 35.87
C VAL A 57 12.36 -0.79 34.65
N ASN A 58 13.68 -0.74 34.86
CA ASN A 58 14.66 -0.49 33.80
C ASN A 58 15.97 -1.25 34.03
N THR A 59 15.86 -2.53 34.41
CA THR A 59 17.02 -3.42 34.62
C THR A 59 17.68 -3.77 33.29
N VAL A 60 16.86 -3.97 32.25
CA VAL A 60 17.30 -4.15 30.86
C VAL A 60 16.86 -2.93 30.04
N SER A 61 17.78 -2.38 29.25
CA SER A 61 17.46 -1.27 28.34
C SER A 61 16.58 -1.74 27.19
N ASN A 62 15.41 -1.11 27.03
CA ASN A 62 14.51 -1.36 25.91
C ASN A 62 14.32 -0.09 25.06
N PRO A 63 14.88 -0.03 23.84
CA PRO A 63 14.73 1.10 22.94
C PRO A 63 13.44 1.05 22.10
N LEU A 64 12.68 -0.06 22.11
CA LEU A 64 11.48 -0.17 21.28
C LEU A 64 10.36 0.74 21.78
N ARG A 65 9.61 1.35 20.86
CA ARG A 65 8.49 2.26 21.14
C ARG A 65 7.25 1.80 20.36
N PHE A 66 6.44 2.72 19.82
CA PHE A 66 5.38 2.35 18.88
C PHE A 66 5.94 1.51 17.72
N GLN A 67 5.07 0.76 17.05
CA GLN A 67 5.48 -0.07 15.92
C GLN A 67 6.35 0.72 14.92
N GLY A 68 7.52 0.18 14.57
CA GLY A 68 8.50 0.80 13.68
C GLY A 68 9.45 1.82 14.32
N GLN A 69 9.20 2.22 15.57
CA GLN A 69 9.95 3.26 16.27
C GLN A 69 11.04 2.69 17.18
N TYR A 70 12.22 3.33 17.13
CA TYR A 70 13.36 3.07 17.99
C TYR A 70 13.74 4.37 18.72
N PHE A 71 13.86 4.31 20.04
CA PHE A 71 14.27 5.44 20.85
C PHE A 71 15.75 5.75 20.66
N ASP A 72 16.06 6.98 20.29
CA ASP A 72 17.40 7.52 20.22
C ASP A 72 17.71 8.33 21.50
N PRO A 73 18.57 7.82 22.40
CA PRO A 73 18.89 8.49 23.65
C PRO A 73 19.63 9.83 23.48
N GLU A 74 20.37 10.03 22.37
CA GLU A 74 21.14 11.27 22.18
C GLU A 74 20.22 12.46 21.89
N SER A 75 19.17 12.24 21.09
CA SER A 75 18.21 13.28 20.71
C SER A 75 16.95 13.29 21.57
N GLY A 76 16.64 12.19 22.27
CA GLY A 76 15.35 11.97 22.92
C GLY A 76 14.20 11.72 21.95
N LEU A 77 14.49 11.60 20.64
CA LEU A 77 13.50 11.37 19.60
C LEU A 77 13.31 9.88 19.34
N HIS A 78 12.26 9.57 18.59
CA HIS A 78 12.03 8.23 18.11
C HIS A 78 12.34 8.16 16.62
N TYR A 79 13.39 7.42 16.24
CA TYR A 79 13.66 7.12 14.85
C TYR A 79 12.60 6.14 14.33
N ASN A 80 11.81 6.59 13.34
CA ASN A 80 10.78 5.79 12.68
C ASN A 80 11.11 5.63 11.20
N ARG A 81 12.21 4.92 10.93
CA ARG A 81 12.71 4.58 9.59
C ARG A 81 12.91 5.79 8.66
N HIS A 82 11.86 6.28 8.01
CA HIS A 82 11.95 7.40 7.08
C HIS A 82 11.94 8.77 7.78
N ARG A 83 11.52 8.85 9.05
CA ARG A 83 11.37 10.13 9.76
C ARG A 83 11.72 10.00 11.25
N TYR A 84 12.15 11.11 11.84
CA TYR A 84 12.24 11.26 13.29
C TYR A 84 10.93 11.78 13.86
N TYR A 85 10.39 11.06 14.84
CA TYR A 85 9.16 11.37 15.57
C TYR A 85 9.50 12.01 16.92
N ASN A 86 8.84 13.12 17.23
CA ASN A 86 8.92 13.77 18.53
C ASN A 86 7.68 13.36 19.36
N PRO A 87 7.86 12.55 20.42
CA PRO A 87 6.75 12.07 21.24
C PRO A 87 6.14 13.16 22.14
N ASP A 88 6.88 14.23 22.47
CA ASP A 88 6.39 15.34 23.29
C ASP A 88 5.33 16.16 22.53
N ASN A 89 5.58 16.38 21.24
CA ASN A 89 4.71 17.19 20.36
C ASN A 89 3.78 16.34 19.48
N GLY A 90 3.90 15.02 19.54
CA GLY A 90 3.05 14.06 18.83
C GLY A 90 3.17 14.10 17.30
N ARG A 91 4.35 14.43 16.75
CA ARG A 91 4.52 14.67 15.30
C ARG A 91 5.92 14.35 14.79
N TYR A 92 6.05 14.22 13.47
CA TYR A 92 7.35 14.12 12.81
C TYR A 92 8.05 15.47 12.71
N LEU A 93 9.39 15.43 12.64
CA LEU A 93 10.23 16.62 12.46
C LEU A 93 10.36 17.06 11.01
N THR A 94 10.19 16.14 10.07
CA THR A 94 10.28 16.39 8.63
C THR A 94 8.94 16.11 7.95
N PRO A 95 8.58 16.86 6.89
CA PRO A 95 7.43 16.51 6.06
C PRO A 95 7.54 15.09 5.52
N ASP A 96 6.40 14.45 5.30
CA ASP A 96 6.33 13.12 4.70
C ASP A 96 7.07 13.09 3.35
N PRO A 97 8.06 12.18 3.18
CA PRO A 97 8.76 11.99 1.91
C PRO A 97 7.83 11.69 0.72
N VAL A 98 6.65 11.11 0.96
CA VAL A 98 5.65 10.87 -0.09
C VAL A 98 4.79 12.11 -0.41
N LYS A 99 5.09 13.25 0.23
CA LYS A 99 4.47 14.56 0.01
C LYS A 99 2.95 14.48 0.20
N LEU A 100 2.20 15.13 -0.69
CA LEU A 100 0.73 15.19 -0.65
C LEU A 100 0.04 13.81 -0.75
N ALA A 101 0.76 12.76 -1.21
CA ALA A 101 0.21 11.40 -1.19
C ALA A 101 0.05 10.86 0.24
N GLY A 102 0.80 11.40 1.20
CA GLY A 102 0.67 11.13 2.64
C GLY A 102 -0.39 11.99 3.33
N GLY A 103 -1.18 12.76 2.58
CA GLY A 103 -2.21 13.65 3.11
C GLY A 103 -1.76 15.11 3.20
N LEU A 104 -2.67 15.96 3.67
CA LEU A 104 -2.50 17.41 3.71
C LEU A 104 -1.50 17.87 4.79
N ASN A 105 -1.40 17.12 5.89
CA ASN A 105 -0.48 17.43 6.99
C ASN A 105 0.77 16.52 6.92
N GLY A 106 1.82 17.01 6.27
CA GLY A 106 3.07 16.26 6.10
C GLY A 106 3.81 15.91 7.40
N TYR A 107 3.50 16.57 8.51
CA TYR A 107 4.17 16.32 9.80
C TYR A 107 3.38 15.39 10.72
N GLN A 108 2.15 15.03 10.35
CA GLN A 108 1.29 14.19 11.16
C GLN A 108 1.85 12.78 11.33
N TYR A 109 1.77 12.24 12.56
CA TYR A 109 2.02 10.83 12.85
C TYR A 109 0.89 9.94 12.32
N VAL A 110 -0.27 10.01 12.98
CA VAL A 110 -1.51 9.36 12.55
C VAL A 110 -2.71 10.23 12.96
N PRO A 111 -3.90 10.03 12.37
CA PRO A 111 -5.11 10.73 12.79
C PRO A 111 -5.54 10.45 14.24
N ASN A 112 -5.38 9.20 14.70
CA ASN A 112 -5.72 8.80 16.07
C ASN A 112 -4.69 7.82 16.65
N PRO A 113 -3.73 8.27 17.49
CA PRO A 113 -2.63 7.44 17.97
C PRO A 113 -3.06 6.36 18.97
N THR A 114 -4.28 6.41 19.52
CA THR A 114 -4.77 5.37 20.43
C THR A 114 -5.33 4.14 19.69
N GLY A 115 -5.50 4.24 18.38
CA GLY A 115 -6.09 3.17 17.58
C GLY A 115 -5.44 3.00 16.21
N TRP A 116 -4.35 3.71 15.92
CA TRP A 116 -3.68 3.72 14.62
C TRP A 116 -2.17 3.79 14.83
N VAL A 117 -1.41 3.15 13.94
CA VAL A 117 0.05 3.12 13.99
C VAL A 117 0.65 3.44 12.62
N ASP A 118 1.83 4.05 12.56
CA ASP A 118 2.61 4.23 11.33
C ASP A 118 3.95 3.48 11.44
N PRO A 119 4.02 2.19 11.06
CA PRO A 119 5.23 1.38 11.18
C PRO A 119 6.34 1.70 10.18
N LEU A 120 6.01 2.48 9.14
CA LEU A 120 6.98 2.84 8.11
C LEU A 120 7.55 4.23 8.34
N GLY A 121 6.91 5.07 9.14
CA GLY A 121 7.19 6.49 9.12
C GLY A 121 6.68 7.15 7.84
N LEU A 122 5.61 6.64 7.23
CA LEU A 122 4.96 7.18 6.03
C LEU A 122 3.44 7.10 6.21
N ASN A 123 2.71 8.17 5.88
CA ASN A 123 1.24 8.18 6.02
C ASN A 123 0.51 7.21 5.05
N THR A 124 1.24 6.54 4.15
CA THR A 124 0.72 5.46 3.30
C THR A 124 1.02 4.09 3.94
N CYS A 125 0.11 3.57 4.76
CA CYS A 125 0.25 2.20 5.28
C CYS A 125 -0.04 1.16 4.16
N PRO A 126 0.80 0.13 3.99
CA PRO A 126 0.51 -0.98 3.08
C PRO A 126 -0.55 -1.91 3.69
N GLY A 127 -1.70 -2.05 3.03
CA GLY A 127 -2.76 -2.98 3.42
C GLY A 127 -4.16 -2.45 3.10
N LYS A 128 -5.09 -3.34 2.71
CA LYS A 128 -6.49 -2.96 2.40
C LYS A 128 -7.23 -2.38 3.62
N ASP A 129 -6.75 -2.66 4.84
CA ASP A 129 -7.38 -2.24 6.10
C ASP A 129 -6.81 -0.96 6.71
N GLY A 130 -5.82 -0.33 6.05
CA GLY A 130 -5.17 0.89 6.52
C GLY A 130 -4.32 0.68 7.78
N CYS A 131 -3.89 1.79 8.40
CA CYS A 131 -3.04 1.83 9.60
C CYS A 131 -3.71 1.34 10.89
N LYS A 132 -4.79 0.55 10.80
CA LYS A 132 -5.53 0.03 11.94
C LYS A 132 -4.77 -1.16 12.56
N PRO A 133 -4.67 -1.25 13.89
CA PRO A 133 -4.16 -2.45 14.54
C PRO A 133 -5.07 -3.62 14.17
N ALA A 134 -4.48 -4.78 13.88
CA ALA A 134 -5.24 -6.02 13.82
C ALA A 134 -5.87 -6.23 15.21
N ALA A 135 -7.20 -6.14 15.28
CA ALA A 135 -7.98 -6.37 16.48
C ALA A 135 -8.28 -7.86 16.58
N GLY A 136 -7.68 -8.52 17.57
CA GLY A 136 -8.03 -9.89 17.97
C GLY A 136 -6.87 -10.88 17.88
N ALA A 137 -6.71 -11.68 18.94
CA ALA A 137 -6.15 -13.00 18.82
C ALA A 137 -7.13 -13.79 17.94
N GLU A 138 -6.84 -13.90 16.64
CA GLU A 138 -7.60 -14.78 15.77
C GLU A 138 -7.48 -16.20 16.30
N ASN A 139 -8.64 -16.82 16.56
CA ASN A 139 -8.72 -18.19 17.04
C ASN A 139 -8.06 -19.11 16.00
N PRO A 140 -6.97 -19.84 16.31
CA PRO A 140 -6.20 -20.60 15.32
C PRO A 140 -7.03 -21.66 14.60
N LEU A 141 -8.17 -22.08 15.17
CA LEU A 141 -9.07 -23.06 14.56
C LEU A 141 -9.99 -22.50 13.46
N THR A 142 -10.17 -21.18 13.34
CA THR A 142 -11.01 -20.60 12.27
C THR A 142 -10.22 -20.03 11.10
N THR A 143 -8.88 -19.98 11.19
CA THR A 143 -8.01 -19.40 10.14
C THR A 143 -6.97 -20.39 9.59
N THR A 144 -7.07 -21.69 9.86
CA THR A 144 -6.27 -22.70 9.15
C THR A 144 -7.06 -23.32 8.01
N THR A 145 -7.07 -22.64 6.86
CA THR A 145 -7.21 -23.33 5.57
C THR A 145 -5.81 -23.72 5.11
N VAL A 146 -5.57 -25.01 4.93
CA VAL A 146 -4.40 -25.46 4.17
C VAL A 146 -4.56 -24.99 2.73
N ASP A 147 -3.61 -24.18 2.25
CA ASP A 147 -3.51 -23.85 0.83
C ASP A 147 -2.96 -25.10 0.11
N GLU A 148 -3.85 -25.91 -0.44
CA GLU A 148 -3.50 -27.01 -1.35
C GLU A 148 -3.11 -26.48 -2.76
N GLY A 149 -3.10 -25.16 -2.95
CA GLY A 149 -2.66 -24.52 -4.17
C GLY A 149 -1.14 -24.56 -4.31
N GLN A 150 -0.67 -25.00 -5.48
CA GLN A 150 0.72 -24.80 -5.87
C GLN A 150 1.14 -23.33 -5.69
N PRO A 151 2.39 -23.05 -5.29
CA PRO A 151 2.86 -21.69 -5.07
C PRO A 151 2.60 -20.85 -6.32
N LYS A 152 1.76 -19.82 -6.19
CA LYS A 152 1.56 -18.86 -7.27
C LYS A 152 2.86 -18.11 -7.49
N ALA A 153 3.44 -18.30 -8.68
CA ALA A 153 4.59 -17.57 -9.14
C ALA A 153 4.39 -16.05 -8.97
N PRO A 154 5.45 -15.28 -8.65
CA PRO A 154 5.35 -13.84 -8.45
C PRO A 154 4.77 -13.20 -9.70
N THR A 155 3.58 -12.59 -9.57
CA THR A 155 2.99 -11.82 -10.65
C THR A 155 3.49 -10.38 -10.53
N SER A 156 4.03 -9.88 -11.62
CA SER A 156 4.71 -8.59 -11.69
C SER A 156 3.77 -7.40 -11.47
N ASP A 157 4.33 -6.42 -10.76
CA ASP A 157 4.02 -4.99 -10.76
C ASP A 157 2.81 -4.47 -9.96
N ASN A 158 3.15 -3.76 -8.86
CA ASN A 158 2.31 -2.81 -8.12
C ASN A 158 1.93 -1.59 -9.00
N VAL A 159 1.24 -1.83 -10.11
CA VAL A 159 0.79 -0.80 -11.05
C VAL A 159 -0.63 -0.38 -10.69
N LYS A 160 -0.77 0.89 -10.33
CA LYS A 160 -2.04 1.55 -10.03
C LYS A 160 -2.84 1.70 -11.33
N TRP A 161 -4.16 1.78 -11.23
CA TRP A 161 -5.05 2.00 -12.37
C TRP A 161 -5.81 3.31 -12.18
N THR A 162 -6.09 4.03 -13.27
CA THR A 162 -6.99 5.18 -13.27
C THR A 162 -7.90 5.15 -14.48
N ALA A 163 -9.18 5.46 -14.29
CA ALA A 163 -10.19 5.50 -15.36
C ALA A 163 -9.96 6.60 -16.42
N HIS A 164 -8.91 7.41 -16.26
CA HIS A 164 -8.63 8.59 -17.07
C HIS A 164 -9.85 9.53 -17.22
N GLY A 165 -10.53 9.78 -16.09
CA GLY A 165 -11.68 10.67 -15.97
C GLY A 165 -12.89 10.28 -16.85
N TYR A 166 -13.91 11.14 -16.87
CA TYR A 166 -15.11 10.96 -17.73
C TYR A 166 -14.81 11.06 -19.24
N LYS A 167 -13.54 11.23 -19.64
CA LYS A 167 -13.14 11.49 -21.04
C LYS A 167 -13.42 10.31 -21.95
N HIS A 168 -13.15 9.09 -21.50
CA HIS A 168 -13.33 7.86 -22.29
C HIS A 168 -14.54 7.02 -21.87
N ASN A 169 -15.23 7.41 -20.79
CA ASN A 169 -16.46 6.77 -20.36
C ASN A 169 -17.67 7.46 -21.04
N PRO A 170 -18.55 6.74 -21.75
CA PRO A 170 -19.77 7.32 -22.29
C PRO A 170 -20.86 7.50 -21.20
N SER A 171 -21.86 8.34 -21.49
CA SER A 171 -23.06 8.41 -20.66
C SER A 171 -23.83 7.10 -20.73
N LYS A 172 -24.23 6.55 -19.57
CA LYS A 172 -25.04 5.33 -19.48
C LYS A 172 -26.43 5.46 -20.15
N LYS A 173 -26.87 6.69 -20.43
CA LYS A 173 -28.19 6.99 -21.01
C LYS A 173 -28.18 7.11 -22.54
N MET A 174 -27.01 7.14 -23.18
CA MET A 174 -26.86 7.36 -24.62
C MET A 174 -26.77 6.01 -25.36
N PRO A 175 -27.50 5.80 -26.47
CA PRO A 175 -27.41 4.57 -27.25
C PRO A 175 -26.03 4.43 -27.92
N TRP A 176 -25.61 3.18 -28.16
CA TRP A 176 -24.27 2.85 -28.67
C TRP A 176 -23.94 3.53 -30.01
N ASN A 177 -24.91 3.59 -30.92
CA ASN A 177 -24.72 4.23 -32.23
C ASN A 177 -24.43 5.74 -32.12
N GLU A 178 -25.07 6.44 -31.17
CA GLU A 178 -24.78 7.85 -30.90
C GLU A 178 -23.40 8.03 -30.28
N ILE A 179 -23.01 7.15 -29.37
CA ILE A 179 -21.66 7.15 -28.78
C ILE A 179 -20.60 7.05 -29.88
N ILE A 180 -20.77 6.13 -30.85
CA ILE A 180 -19.85 6.00 -31.99
C ILE A 180 -19.75 7.33 -32.74
N ILE A 181 -20.88 7.97 -33.07
CA ILE A 181 -20.89 9.25 -33.80
C ILE A 181 -20.12 10.34 -33.03
N THR A 182 -20.25 10.40 -31.71
CA THR A 182 -19.51 11.41 -30.90
C THR A 182 -17.99 11.26 -31.01
N THR A 183 -17.48 10.06 -31.27
CA THR A 183 -16.04 9.81 -31.41
C THR A 183 -15.46 10.25 -32.76
N LYS A 184 -16.30 10.71 -33.70
CA LYS A 184 -15.84 11.21 -35.01
C LYS A 184 -15.01 12.49 -34.87
N SER A 185 -15.41 13.38 -33.98
CA SER A 185 -14.72 14.64 -33.66
C SER A 185 -14.35 14.75 -32.17
N GLY A 186 -14.80 13.80 -31.34
CA GLY A 186 -14.55 13.74 -29.91
C GLY A 186 -13.56 12.65 -29.51
N PRO A 187 -13.29 12.49 -28.19
CA PRO A 187 -12.41 11.46 -27.69
C PRO A 187 -12.99 10.06 -27.95
N ALA A 188 -12.12 9.06 -28.06
CA ALA A 188 -12.52 7.66 -28.07
C ALA A 188 -13.34 7.30 -26.82
N LYS A 189 -14.29 6.37 -26.95
CA LYS A 189 -15.19 5.98 -25.86
C LYS A 189 -15.24 4.47 -25.72
N TYR A 190 -15.21 3.97 -24.49
CA TYR A 190 -15.47 2.56 -24.21
C TYR A 190 -16.93 2.20 -24.48
N LYS A 191 -17.19 0.92 -24.77
CA LYS A 191 -18.55 0.41 -24.89
C LYS A 191 -19.22 0.36 -23.51
N PRO A 192 -20.47 0.84 -23.36
CA PRO A 192 -21.19 0.74 -22.09
C PRO A 192 -21.28 -0.70 -21.60
N GLY A 193 -21.12 -0.91 -20.29
CA GLY A 193 -21.26 -2.23 -19.66
C GLY A 193 -19.97 -3.04 -19.57
N LEU A 194 -18.85 -2.54 -20.09
CA LEU A 194 -17.54 -3.19 -19.92
C LEU A 194 -16.92 -2.88 -18.55
N ASP A 195 -16.20 -3.86 -18.02
CA ASP A 195 -15.26 -3.67 -16.91
C ASP A 195 -13.94 -3.11 -17.47
N ILE A 196 -13.84 -1.78 -17.49
CA ILE A 196 -12.72 -1.05 -18.08
C ILE A 196 -11.42 -1.34 -17.32
N GLU A 197 -11.46 -1.43 -15.99
CA GLU A 197 -10.26 -1.71 -15.20
C GLU A 197 -9.70 -3.09 -15.54
N LYS A 198 -10.56 -4.11 -15.57
CA LYS A 198 -10.14 -5.47 -15.94
C LYS A 198 -9.56 -5.51 -17.35
N LEU A 199 -10.20 -4.82 -18.30
CA LEU A 199 -9.78 -4.76 -19.69
C LEU A 199 -8.43 -4.05 -19.85
N GLU A 200 -8.21 -2.93 -19.18
CA GLU A 200 -6.93 -2.20 -19.25
C GLU A 200 -5.79 -2.95 -18.57
N ARG A 201 -6.07 -3.65 -17.46
CA ARG A 201 -5.08 -4.52 -16.79
C ARG A 201 -4.71 -5.72 -17.65
N ASP A 202 -5.68 -6.31 -18.33
CA ASP A 202 -5.45 -7.41 -19.28
C ASP A 202 -4.56 -6.95 -20.45
N ALA A 203 -4.88 -5.82 -21.07
CA ALA A 203 -4.08 -5.21 -22.12
C ALA A 203 -2.68 -4.78 -21.65
N TYR A 204 -2.52 -4.31 -20.41
CA TYR A 204 -1.21 -4.01 -19.84
C TYR A 204 -0.36 -5.27 -19.66
N LYS A 205 -0.98 -6.38 -19.24
CA LYS A 205 -0.28 -7.65 -19.00
C LYS A 205 0.10 -8.33 -20.31
N ASN A 206 -0.84 -8.41 -21.25
CA ASN A 206 -0.77 -9.27 -22.43
C ASN A 206 -0.50 -8.50 -23.74
N GLY A 207 -0.55 -7.17 -23.72
CA GLY A 207 -0.36 -6.34 -24.91
C GLY A 207 1.09 -6.30 -25.42
N ALA A 208 1.22 -6.11 -26.74
CA ALA A 208 2.49 -5.93 -27.42
C ALA A 208 3.06 -4.53 -27.17
N VAL A 209 4.38 -4.42 -27.02
CA VAL A 209 5.07 -3.12 -26.95
C VAL A 209 5.02 -2.41 -28.30
N VAL A 210 4.90 -1.08 -28.28
CA VAL A 210 4.87 -0.28 -29.51
C VAL A 210 6.27 -0.04 -30.07
N THR A 211 6.38 0.14 -31.39
CA THR A 211 7.68 0.30 -32.09
C THR A 211 8.25 1.71 -32.02
N ASN A 212 7.45 2.70 -31.62
CA ASN A 212 7.84 4.11 -31.58
C ASN A 212 8.61 4.54 -30.31
N GLY A 213 9.05 3.59 -29.48
CA GLY A 213 9.83 3.84 -28.27
C GLY A 213 9.05 4.46 -27.10
N LYS A 214 7.73 4.64 -27.23
CA LYS A 214 6.89 5.10 -26.10
C LYS A 214 6.60 3.97 -25.12
N PRO A 215 6.37 4.26 -23.84
CA PRO A 215 6.00 3.27 -22.82
C PRO A 215 4.53 2.86 -22.95
N TRP A 216 4.13 2.47 -24.16
CA TRP A 216 2.78 2.07 -24.50
C TRP A 216 2.73 0.58 -24.84
N LYS A 217 1.60 -0.03 -24.54
CA LYS A 217 1.23 -1.36 -25.00
C LYS A 217 -0.04 -1.28 -25.81
N VAL A 218 -0.17 -2.16 -26.79
CA VAL A 218 -1.37 -2.28 -27.62
C VAL A 218 -1.86 -3.71 -27.66
N MET A 219 -3.18 -3.88 -27.71
CA MET A 219 -3.80 -5.20 -27.78
C MET A 219 -5.05 -5.16 -28.65
N GLU A 220 -5.33 -6.28 -29.30
CA GLU A 220 -6.54 -6.52 -30.08
C GLU A 220 -7.45 -7.52 -29.34
N TYR A 221 -8.75 -7.24 -29.30
CA TYR A 221 -9.77 -8.11 -28.73
C TYR A 221 -10.63 -8.74 -29.82
N PRO A 222 -11.25 -9.91 -29.56
CA PRO A 222 -12.14 -10.56 -30.52
C PRO A 222 -13.42 -9.76 -30.77
N GLU A 223 -13.90 -9.04 -29.75
CA GLU A 223 -15.11 -8.21 -29.82
C GLU A 223 -14.80 -6.72 -29.75
N SER A 224 -15.78 -5.90 -30.15
CA SER A 224 -15.70 -4.45 -30.01
C SER A 224 -15.71 -4.04 -28.53
N ILE A 225 -14.67 -3.31 -28.14
CA ILE A 225 -14.45 -2.80 -26.77
C ILE A 225 -14.82 -1.32 -26.64
N GLY A 226 -15.02 -0.63 -27.76
CA GLY A 226 -15.17 0.81 -27.77
C GLY A 226 -15.34 1.39 -29.16
N ALA A 227 -15.14 2.69 -29.26
CA ALA A 227 -15.24 3.45 -30.50
C ALA A 227 -14.16 4.52 -30.55
N SER A 228 -13.61 4.74 -31.74
CA SER A 228 -12.62 5.77 -32.03
C SER A 228 -12.84 6.25 -33.47
N GLU A 229 -12.66 7.56 -33.71
CA GLU A 229 -12.77 8.17 -35.05
C GLU A 229 -14.09 7.86 -35.78
N GLY A 230 -15.19 7.75 -35.04
CA GLY A 230 -16.51 7.50 -35.61
C GLY A 230 -16.76 6.04 -36.00
N LYS A 231 -15.89 5.11 -35.58
CA LYS A 231 -16.02 3.68 -35.87
C LYS A 231 -15.93 2.85 -34.59
N SER A 232 -16.58 1.70 -34.62
CA SER A 232 -16.39 0.65 -33.61
C SER A 232 -14.93 0.20 -33.60
N SER A 233 -14.37 0.00 -32.42
CA SER A 233 -12.98 -0.40 -32.20
C SER A 233 -12.89 -1.62 -31.29
N ARG A 234 -12.01 -2.54 -31.68
CA ARG A 234 -11.58 -3.70 -30.89
C ARG A 234 -10.11 -3.59 -30.44
N TRP A 235 -9.47 -2.45 -30.68
CA TRP A 235 -8.06 -2.22 -30.38
C TRP A 235 -7.92 -1.22 -29.24
N ILE A 236 -7.00 -1.49 -28.34
CA ILE A 236 -6.70 -0.61 -27.21
C ILE A 236 -5.23 -0.20 -27.22
N ARG A 237 -4.97 1.01 -26.73
CA ARG A 237 -3.64 1.45 -26.29
C ARG A 237 -3.66 1.68 -24.79
N ILE A 238 -2.68 1.12 -24.10
CA ILE A 238 -2.41 1.34 -22.67
C ILE A 238 -1.12 2.14 -22.53
N GLU A 239 -1.17 3.16 -21.71
CA GLU A 239 -0.01 3.94 -21.30
C GLU A 239 0.33 3.68 -19.84
N LEU A 240 1.62 3.49 -19.56
CA LEU A 240 2.15 3.47 -18.19
C LEU A 240 2.84 4.80 -17.89
N SER A 241 2.30 5.54 -16.93
CA SER A 241 2.89 6.80 -16.45
C SER A 241 2.95 6.81 -14.93
N ALA A 242 4.13 7.04 -14.35
CA ALA A 242 4.35 7.10 -12.90
C ALA A 242 3.71 5.92 -12.13
N LYS A 243 3.92 4.68 -12.62
CA LYS A 243 3.33 3.44 -12.07
C LYS A 243 1.79 3.39 -12.09
N THR A 244 1.15 4.22 -12.91
CA THR A 244 -0.30 4.23 -13.12
C THR A 244 -0.61 3.94 -14.57
N ILE A 245 -1.43 2.92 -14.83
CA ILE A 245 -1.95 2.61 -16.17
C ILE A 245 -3.27 3.29 -16.42
N HIS A 246 -3.45 3.65 -17.69
CA HIS A 246 -4.71 4.09 -18.25
C HIS A 246 -4.72 3.79 -19.74
N GLY A 247 -5.90 3.63 -20.32
CA GLY A 247 -6.06 3.31 -21.72
C GLY A 247 -7.19 4.05 -22.40
N HIS A 248 -7.25 3.86 -23.72
CA HIS A 248 -8.44 4.15 -24.49
C HIS A 248 -8.49 3.29 -25.76
N PRO A 249 -9.69 3.08 -26.33
CA PRO A 249 -9.83 2.48 -27.65
C PRO A 249 -9.11 3.33 -28.71
N ILE A 250 -8.51 2.68 -29.70
CA ILE A 250 -7.81 3.33 -30.83
C ILE A 250 -8.36 2.82 -32.17
N SER A 251 -8.10 3.53 -33.26
CA SER A 251 -8.46 3.05 -34.60
C SER A 251 -7.54 1.90 -35.05
N GLU A 252 -8.02 1.08 -36.00
CA GLU A 252 -7.20 0.03 -36.62
C GLU A 252 -5.93 0.60 -37.26
N GLN A 253 -6.05 1.77 -37.89
CA GLN A 253 -4.94 2.45 -38.53
C GLN A 253 -3.88 2.85 -37.51
N GLU A 254 -4.29 3.37 -36.35
CA GLU A 254 -3.37 3.69 -35.27
C GLU A 254 -2.73 2.43 -34.67
N PHE A 255 -3.50 1.35 -34.47
CA PHE A 255 -2.96 0.07 -33.99
C PHE A 255 -1.85 -0.44 -34.91
N ARG A 256 -2.14 -0.53 -36.22
CA ARG A 256 -1.16 -0.96 -37.23
C ARG A 256 0.08 -0.06 -37.29
N ARG A 257 -0.08 1.25 -37.06
CA ARG A 257 1.04 2.20 -37.00
C ARG A 257 1.95 1.94 -35.79
N LEU A 258 1.37 1.55 -34.66
CA LEU A 258 2.09 1.31 -33.40
C LEU A 258 2.76 -0.06 -33.33
N THR A 259 2.32 -1.03 -34.15
CA THR A 259 2.87 -2.40 -34.21
C THR A 259 3.79 -2.66 -35.39
N LYS A 260 4.05 -1.66 -36.24
CA LYS A 260 4.91 -1.78 -37.43
C LYS A 260 6.35 -1.44 -37.10
#